data_AF-Q984H0-F1
#
_entry.id   AF-Q984H0-F1
#
_cell.length_a   1.000
_cell.length_b   1.000
_cell.length_c   1.000
_cell.angle_alpha   90.00
_cell.angle_beta   90.00
_cell.angle_gamma   90.00
#
_symmetry.space_group_name_H-M   'P 1'
#
loop_
_entity.id
_entity.type
_entity.pdbx_description
1 polymer ?
#
loop_
_entity_poly.entity_id
_entity_poly.type
_entity_poly.pdbx_seq_one_letter_code
_entity_poly.pdbx_strand_id
1 'polypeptide(L)'
;MMKITNASQGPRGIHTVEGLRIIPVGGFIEAEVSAVELKGAKETGWFSIEGSKADKPHEPGDAKTAAEVLALADGNFMAFKSAASKLLGDKTPEKKAEIVAALEDLATKPE
;
A
#
# COMPACT_ATOMS: atom_id res chain seq x y z
N MET A 1 1.90 7.68 -15.93
CA MET A 1 1.95 6.25 -16.33
C MET A 1 2.16 5.42 -15.08
N MET A 2 1.41 4.33 -14.92
CA MET A 2 1.35 3.53 -13.69
C MET A 2 1.73 2.08 -14.02
N LYS A 3 2.40 1.38 -13.11
CA LYS A 3 2.69 -0.05 -13.24
C LYS A 3 1.57 -0.85 -12.59
N ILE A 4 0.84 -1.62 -13.38
CA ILE A 4 -0.28 -2.45 -12.94
C ILE A 4 0.16 -3.91 -13.02
N THR A 5 0.17 -4.59 -11.88
CA THR A 5 0.57 -5.99 -11.73
C THR A 5 -0.67 -6.83 -11.44
N ASN A 6 -0.82 -7.99 -12.09
CA ASN A 6 -1.90 -8.92 -11.77
C ASN A 6 -1.50 -9.80 -10.57
N ALA A 7 -2.18 -9.59 -9.44
CA ALA A 7 -1.98 -10.31 -8.19
C ALA A 7 -2.93 -11.51 -8.03
N SER A 8 -3.84 -11.74 -8.97
CA SER A 8 -4.82 -12.82 -8.90
C SER A 8 -4.30 -14.15 -9.46
N GLN A 9 -4.96 -15.26 -9.13
CA GLN A 9 -4.60 -16.61 -9.60
C GLN A 9 -4.95 -16.90 -11.08
N GLY A 10 -5.54 -15.93 -11.79
CA GLY A 10 -5.92 -16.08 -13.20
C GLY A 10 -5.55 -14.84 -14.03
N PRO A 11 -5.52 -14.93 -15.37
CA PRO A 11 -5.31 -13.77 -16.21
C PRO A 11 -6.45 -12.76 -16.03
N ARG A 12 -6.10 -11.46 -15.94
CA ARG A 12 -7.07 -10.38 -15.73
C ARG A 12 -6.89 -9.28 -16.75
N GLY A 13 -8.01 -8.74 -17.20
CA GLY A 13 -8.06 -7.59 -18.08
C GLY A 13 -8.30 -6.31 -17.30
N ILE A 14 -7.60 -5.23 -17.65
CA ILE A 14 -7.85 -3.88 -17.14
C ILE A 14 -8.09 -2.92 -18.31
N HIS A 15 -9.05 -2.01 -18.16
CA HIS A 15 -9.31 -0.98 -19.18
C HIS A 15 -8.36 0.19 -19.01
N THR A 16 -7.36 0.27 -19.90
CA THR A 16 -6.45 1.41 -20.00
C THR A 16 -7.03 2.47 -20.93
N VAL A 17 -6.45 3.67 -20.96
CA VAL A 17 -6.80 4.72 -21.93
C VAL A 17 -6.56 4.27 -23.39
N GLU A 18 -5.66 3.32 -23.61
CA GLU A 18 -5.36 2.73 -24.92
C GLU A 18 -6.28 1.54 -25.25
N GLY A 19 -7.17 1.14 -24.34
CA GLY A 19 -8.07 0.01 -24.48
C GLY A 19 -7.83 -1.10 -23.45
N LEU A 20 -8.51 -2.23 -23.65
CA LEU A 20 -8.41 -3.40 -22.78
C LEU A 20 -7.04 -4.07 -22.91
N ARG A 21 -6.35 -4.26 -21.78
CA ARG A 21 -5.07 -4.97 -21.73
C ARG A 21 -5.19 -6.17 -20.81
N ILE A 22 -4.78 -7.35 -21.31
CA ILE A 22 -4.73 -8.58 -20.53
C ILE A 22 -3.36 -8.71 -19.88
N ILE A 23 -3.36 -8.98 -18.58
CA ILE A 23 -2.15 -9.19 -17.78
C ILE A 23 -2.14 -10.65 -17.31
N PRO A 24 -1.11 -11.45 -17.66
CA PRO A 24 -0.98 -12.82 -17.16
C PRO A 24 -0.73 -12.83 -15.64
N VAL A 25 -0.88 -13.99 -15.00
CA VAL A 25 -0.65 -14.14 -13.55
C VAL A 25 0.78 -13.74 -13.19
N GLY A 26 0.94 -12.82 -12.24
CA GLY A 26 2.25 -12.28 -11.84
C GLY A 26 2.89 -11.33 -12.87
N GLY A 27 2.27 -11.13 -14.03
CA GLY A 27 2.72 -10.17 -15.03
C GLY A 27 2.37 -8.73 -14.65
N PHE A 28 3.00 -7.78 -15.33
CA PHE A 28 2.69 -6.36 -15.18
C PHE A 28 2.66 -5.64 -16.53
N ILE A 29 1.97 -4.51 -16.56
CA ILE A 29 1.99 -3.55 -17.67
C ILE A 29 2.23 -2.16 -17.11
N GLU A 30 2.83 -1.29 -17.92
CA GLU A 30 2.85 0.15 -17.66
C GLU A 30 1.83 0.80 -18.58
N ALA A 31 0.81 1.41 -17.98
CA ALA A 31 -0.26 2.04 -18.72
C ALA A 31 -0.88 3.19 -17.94
N GLU A 32 -1.63 4.03 -18.64
CA GLU A 32 -2.49 5.01 -18.02
C GLU A 32 -3.91 4.45 -17.92
N VAL A 33 -4.51 4.61 -16.74
CA VAL A 33 -5.83 4.09 -16.40
C VAL A 33 -6.65 5.23 -15.81
N SER A 34 -7.92 5.31 -16.18
CA SER A 34 -8.82 6.34 -15.66
C SER A 34 -9.04 6.19 -14.16
N ALA A 35 -9.36 7.28 -13.46
CA ALA A 35 -9.60 7.24 -12.01
C ALA A 35 -10.75 6.30 -11.61
N VAL A 36 -11.79 6.18 -12.45
CA VAL A 36 -12.94 5.28 -12.21
C VAL A 36 -12.50 3.82 -12.26
N GLU A 37 -11.74 3.45 -13.29
CA GLU A 37 -11.23 2.09 -13.44
C GLU A 37 -10.21 1.76 -12.34
N LEU A 38 -9.35 2.72 -11.98
CA LEU A 38 -8.37 2.55 -10.92
C LEU A 38 -9.05 2.25 -9.57
N LYS A 39 -10.15 2.94 -9.26
CA LYS A 39 -10.95 2.67 -8.07
C LYS A 39 -11.52 1.25 -8.08
N GLY A 40 -12.14 0.85 -9.19
CA GLY A 40 -12.66 -0.51 -9.33
C GLY A 40 -11.57 -1.58 -9.23
N ALA A 41 -10.41 -1.35 -9.86
CA ALA A 41 -9.28 -2.25 -9.80
C ALA A 41 -8.73 -2.41 -8.37
N LYS A 42 -8.60 -1.31 -7.61
CA LYS A 42 -8.17 -1.34 -6.20
C LYS A 42 -9.18 -2.10 -5.32
N GLU A 43 -10.48 -1.88 -5.53
CA GLU A 43 -11.54 -2.56 -4.75
C GLU A 43 -11.61 -4.07 -5.00
N THR A 44 -11.26 -4.54 -6.19
CA THR A 44 -11.28 -5.98 -6.49
C THR A 44 -10.16 -6.79 -5.82
N GLY A 45 -9.05 -6.13 -5.46
CA GLY A 45 -7.84 -6.81 -4.98
C GLY A 45 -7.14 -7.69 -6.04
N TRP A 46 -7.53 -7.61 -7.31
CA TRP A 46 -6.89 -8.39 -8.38
C TRP A 46 -5.62 -7.76 -8.93
N PHE A 47 -5.42 -6.46 -8.69
CA PHE A 47 -4.32 -5.69 -9.25
C PHE A 47 -3.54 -4.97 -8.15
N SER A 48 -2.21 -4.99 -8.28
CA SER A 48 -1.30 -4.13 -7.52
C SER A 48 -0.85 -2.99 -8.43
N ILE A 49 -1.14 -1.75 -8.06
CA ILE A 49 -0.90 -0.57 -8.90
C ILE A 49 0.18 0.29 -8.25
N GLU A 50 1.36 0.34 -8.84
CA GLU A 50 2.50 1.16 -8.43
C GLU A 50 2.57 2.43 -9.29
N GLY A 51 2.79 3.60 -8.67
CA GLY A 51 2.96 4.86 -9.42
C GLY A 51 1.70 5.73 -9.53
N SER A 52 0.59 5.35 -8.90
CA SER A 52 -0.38 6.36 -8.43
C SER A 52 0.20 7.03 -7.20
N LYS A 53 0.14 8.37 -7.11
CA LYS A 53 0.55 9.15 -5.93
C LYS A 53 -0.29 8.86 -4.65
N ALA A 54 -1.03 7.77 -4.61
CA ALA A 54 -1.74 7.26 -3.45
C ALA A 54 -1.59 5.73 -3.42
N ASP A 55 -0.89 5.30 -2.38
CA ASP A 55 -0.70 3.95 -1.85
C ASP A 55 0.14 2.93 -2.63
N LYS A 56 1.25 2.56 -1.99
CA LYS A 56 2.10 1.41 -2.29
C LYS A 56 1.32 0.08 -2.08
N PRO A 57 1.77 -1.02 -2.70
CA PRO A 57 1.11 -2.31 -2.69
C PRO A 57 0.78 -2.82 -1.28
N HIS A 58 -0.48 -3.22 -1.09
CA HIS A 58 -0.85 -4.13 -0.02
C HIS A 58 -0.32 -5.53 -0.37
N GLU A 59 0.91 -5.82 0.07
CA GLU A 59 1.31 -7.22 0.26
C GLU A 59 0.45 -7.83 1.37
N PRO A 60 -0.01 -9.08 1.24
CA PRO A 60 -0.67 -9.80 2.31
C PRO A 60 0.37 -10.14 3.38
N GLY A 61 0.71 -9.15 4.22
CA GLY A 61 1.61 -9.35 5.34
C GLY A 61 2.26 -8.13 5.97
N ASP A 62 2.44 -6.99 5.28
CA ASP A 62 3.49 -6.07 5.76
C ASP A 62 3.33 -4.55 5.58
N ALA A 63 2.17 -4.04 5.16
CA ALA A 63 1.88 -2.60 5.20
C ALA A 63 0.75 -2.32 6.20
N LYS A 64 1.08 -2.41 7.48
CA LYS A 64 0.19 -1.98 8.57
C LYS A 64 0.05 -0.47 8.52
N THR A 65 -1.18 0.03 8.54
CA THR A 65 -1.50 1.44 8.72
C THR A 65 -0.95 1.95 10.06
N ALA A 66 -0.80 3.27 10.22
CA ALA A 66 -0.35 3.84 11.50
C ALA A 66 -1.21 3.36 12.68
N ALA A 67 -2.53 3.22 12.50
CA ALA A 67 -3.45 2.69 13.49
C ALA A 67 -3.17 1.21 13.84
N GLU A 68 -2.89 0.37 12.85
CA GLU A 68 -2.54 -1.04 13.07
C GLU A 68 -1.15 -1.20 13.70
N VAL A 69 -0.20 -0.33 13.37
CA VAL A 69 1.11 -0.29 14.05
C VAL A 69 0.94 0.18 15.49
N LEU A 70 0.13 1.21 15.75
CA LEU A 70 -0.23 1.65 17.10
C LEU A 70 -0.80 0.50 17.94
N ALA A 71 -1.66 -0.35 17.37
CA ALA A 71 -2.17 -1.54 18.06
C ALA A 71 -1.08 -2.57 18.43
N LEU A 72 0.05 -2.60 17.73
CA LEU A 72 1.19 -3.44 18.09
C LEU A 72 2.02 -2.87 19.24
N ALA A 73 1.85 -1.59 19.59
CA ALA A 73 2.57 -0.97 20.68
C ALA A 73 2.33 -1.72 22.00
N ASP A 74 1.14 -2.28 22.21
CA ASP A 74 0.79 -3.05 23.42
C ASP A 74 1.38 -4.46 23.44
N GLY A 75 1.90 -4.93 22.30
CA GLY A 75 2.53 -6.24 22.16
C GLY A 75 4.05 -6.17 22.17
N ASN A 76 4.67 -6.89 21.23
CA ASN A 76 6.12 -6.97 21.12
C ASN A 76 6.73 -5.66 20.59
N PHE A 77 7.45 -4.93 21.44
CA PHE A 77 8.06 -3.64 21.11
C PHE A 77 9.01 -3.68 19.90
N MET A 78 9.74 -4.79 19.69
CA MET A 78 10.63 -4.91 18.53
C MET A 78 9.87 -5.01 17.21
N ALA A 79 8.75 -5.74 17.19
CA ALA A 79 7.87 -5.81 16.04
C ALA A 79 7.17 -4.47 15.78
N PHE A 80 6.74 -3.79 16.85
CA PHE A 80 6.19 -2.43 16.79
C PHE A 80 7.19 -1.43 16.20
N LYS A 81 8.43 -1.39 16.73
CA LYS A 81 9.48 -0.49 16.25
C LYS A 81 9.83 -0.77 14.79
N SER A 82 9.91 -2.04 14.38
CA SER A 82 10.18 -2.40 12.98
C SER A 82 9.05 -2.00 12.05
N ALA A 83 7.79 -2.11 12.46
CA ALA A 83 6.66 -1.69 11.66
C ALA A 83 6.55 -0.15 11.62
N ALA A 84 6.80 0.52 12.74
CA ALA A 84 6.84 1.98 12.81
C ALA A 84 7.99 2.56 11.98
N SER A 85 9.14 1.89 11.92
CA SER A 85 10.26 2.34 11.08
C SER A 85 9.98 2.25 9.59
N LYS A 86 9.12 1.32 9.17
CA LYS A 86 8.63 1.26 7.79
C LYS A 86 7.73 2.45 7.44
N LEU A 87 7.01 3.01 8.43
CA LEU A 87 6.09 4.15 8.26
C LEU A 87 6.77 5.51 8.43
N LEU A 88 7.57 5.67 9.49
CA LEU A 88 8.23 6.92 9.89
C LEU A 88 9.61 7.09 9.21
N GLY A 89 10.18 6.01 8.66
CA GLY A 89 11.47 6.02 7.97
C GLY A 89 12.62 6.44 8.89
N ASP A 90 13.55 7.24 8.37
CA ASP A 90 14.75 7.69 9.11
C ASP A 90 14.44 8.61 10.30
N LYS A 91 13.19 9.07 10.45
CA LYS A 91 12.75 9.91 11.57
C LYS A 91 12.18 9.10 12.73
N THR A 92 12.29 7.77 12.69
CA THR A 92 11.73 6.91 13.73
C THR A 92 12.48 7.10 15.05
N PRO A 93 11.81 7.54 16.11
CA PRO A 93 12.45 7.69 17.42
C PRO A 93 12.85 6.35 18.03
N GLU A 94 13.75 6.36 19.02
CA GLU A 94 14.15 5.13 19.71
C GLU A 94 13.19 4.75 20.85
N LYS A 95 12.48 5.73 21.42
CA LYS A 95 11.60 5.52 22.57
C LYS A 95 10.18 5.20 22.14
N LYS A 96 9.56 4.23 22.82
CA LYS A 96 8.17 3.80 22.57
C LYS A 96 7.17 4.96 22.54
N ALA A 97 7.19 5.82 23.55
CA ALA A 97 6.26 6.95 23.65
C ALA A 97 6.43 7.94 22.48
N GLU A 98 7.66 8.17 22.02
CA GLU A 98 7.94 9.08 20.91
C GLU A 98 7.50 8.48 19.56
N ILE A 99 7.67 7.16 19.39
CA ILE A 99 7.16 6.45 18.20
C ILE A 99 5.63 6.48 18.16
N VAL A 100 4.96 6.26 19.30
CA VAL A 100 3.49 6.32 19.41
C VAL A 100 2.97 7.70 19.00
N ALA A 101 3.53 8.77 19.58
CA ALA A 101 3.14 10.14 19.21
C ALA A 101 3.36 10.44 17.72
N ALA A 102 4.49 10.00 17.15
CA ALA A 102 4.77 10.19 15.73
C ALA A 102 3.79 9.42 14.82
N LEU A 103 3.34 8.24 15.24
CA LEU A 103 2.32 7.47 14.52
C LEU A 103 0.92 8.09 14.67
N GLU A 104 0.57 8.64 15.84
CA GLU A 104 -0.69 9.37 16.04
C GLU A 104 -0.74 10.65 15.19
N ASP A 105 0.36 11.39 15.12
CA ASP A 105 0.51 12.54 14.22
C ASP A 105 0.41 12.14 12.74
N LEU A 106 0.95 10.97 12.37
CA LEU A 106 0.83 10.44 11.01
C LEU A 106 -0.61 9.99 10.70
N ALA A 107 -1.31 9.43 11.68
CA ALA A 107 -2.69 8.96 11.55
C ALA A 107 -3.71 10.10 11.51
N THR A 108 -3.38 11.26 12.09
CA THR A 108 -4.26 12.44 12.18
C THR A 108 -4.02 13.49 11.11
N LYS A 109 -2.90 13.40 10.35
CA LYS A 109 -2.68 14.25 9.18
C LYS A 109 -3.57 13.80 8.02
N PRO A 110 -4.49 14.64 7.52
CA PRO A 110 -5.11 14.40 6.23
C PRO A 110 -4.05 14.54 5.14
N GLU A 111 -4.03 13.61 4.17
CA GLU A 111 -3.22 13.72 2.95
C GLU A 111 -3.54 14.98 2.12
#